data_AF-A0A2A4TWP5-F1
#
_entry.id   AF-A0A2A4TWP5-F1
#
_cell.length_a   1.000
_cell.length_b   1.000
_cell.length_c   1.000
_cell.angle_alpha   90.00
_cell.angle_beta   90.00
_cell.angle_gamma   90.00
#
_symmetry.space_group_name_H-M   'P 1'
#
loop_
_entity.id
_entity.type
_entity.pdbx_description
1 polymer ?
#
loop_
_entity_poly.entity_id
_entity_poly.type
_entity_poly.pdbx_seq_one_letter_code
_entity_poly.pdbx_strand_id
1 'polypeptide(L)'
;MQDDTQEDSQIIKTGTLYVVPTPIGNLKDITRRAIEVLGSVDEIIAEDTRHSKILLQYYNIKKPLISLHVCNERQKTTSLMNRL
;
A
#
# COMPACT_ATOMS: atom_id res chain seq x y z
N MET A 1 -22.52 36.04 27.76
CA MET A 1 -21.46 35.11 28.19
C MET A 1 -21.20 34.24 26.97
N GLN A 2 -20.11 34.56 26.27
CA GLN A 2 -19.65 33.99 24.99
C GLN A 2 -19.48 32.47 25.15
N ASP A 3 -20.04 31.69 24.23
CA ASP A 3 -19.31 31.07 23.09
C ASP A 3 -18.18 30.18 23.59
N ASP A 4 -18.44 28.88 23.62
CA ASP A 4 -17.40 27.87 23.46
C ASP A 4 -17.93 26.85 22.45
N THR A 5 -17.58 27.19 21.21
CA THR A 5 -17.69 26.44 19.98
C THR A 5 -17.33 24.96 20.16
N GLN A 6 -18.27 24.09 19.77
CA GLN A 6 -18.04 22.66 19.57
C GLN A 6 -16.99 22.50 18.46
N GLU A 7 -15.74 22.26 18.82
CA GLU A 7 -14.69 21.87 17.87
C GLU A 7 -14.99 20.46 17.37
N ASP A 8 -15.80 20.38 16.31
CA ASP A 8 -15.94 19.19 15.48
C ASP A 8 -14.57 18.92 14.82
N SER A 9 -13.72 18.20 15.52
CA SER A 9 -12.47 17.66 14.99
C SER A 9 -12.82 16.72 13.83
N GLN A 10 -12.78 17.25 12.61
CA GLN A 10 -12.81 16.43 11.40
C GLN A 10 -11.62 15.49 11.47
N ILE A 11 -11.87 14.22 11.77
CA ILE A 11 -10.90 13.16 11.58
C ILE A 11 -10.68 13.06 10.08
N ILE A 12 -9.65 13.74 9.56
CA ILE A 12 -9.21 13.56 8.19
C ILE A 12 -8.75 12.10 8.08
N LYS A 13 -9.60 11.27 7.50
CA LYS A 13 -9.35 9.84 7.31
C LYS A 13 -8.35 9.69 6.16
N THR A 14 -7.07 9.88 6.48
CA THR A 14 -5.97 9.76 5.52
C THR A 14 -5.62 8.29 5.26
N GLY A 15 -5.32 7.98 4.01
CA GLY A 15 -4.79 6.69 3.60
C GLY A 15 -3.39 6.47 4.16
N THR A 16 -3.06 5.22 4.49
CA THR A 16 -1.75 4.85 5.03
C THR A 16 -0.93 4.11 3.97
N LEU A 17 0.27 4.62 3.69
CA LEU A 17 1.25 3.95 2.82
C LEU A 17 2.15 3.04 3.64
N TYR A 18 2.13 1.74 3.34
CA TYR A 18 3.03 0.76 3.94
C TYR A 18 4.17 0.42 2.99
N VAL A 19 5.40 0.61 3.45
CA VAL A 19 6.60 0.12 2.75
C VAL A 19 6.93 -1.28 3.27
N VAL A 20 6.85 -2.27 2.39
CA VAL A 20 7.03 -3.68 2.74
C VAL A 20 8.23 -4.25 1.96
N PRO A 21 9.29 -4.74 2.64
CA PRO A 21 10.40 -5.39 1.97
C PRO A 21 9.98 -6.76 1.42
N THR A 22 10.44 -7.09 0.21
CA THR A 22 10.24 -8.41 -0.40
C THR A 22 11.49 -9.27 -0.25
N PRO A 23 11.36 -10.60 -0.09
CA PRO A 23 12.51 -11.50 -0.06
C PRO A 23 13.28 -11.48 -1.40
N ILE A 24 14.61 -11.55 -1.33
CA ILE A 24 15.50 -11.52 -2.51
C ILE A 24 15.67 -12.92 -3.12
N GLY A 25 15.12 -13.96 -2.50
CA GLY A 25 15.16 -15.33 -3.04
C GLY A 25 14.18 -16.28 -2.38
N ASN A 26 14.33 -16.56 -1.09
CA ASN A 26 13.46 -17.49 -0.39
C ASN A 26 12.14 -16.81 0.03
N LEU A 27 11.03 -17.26 -0.54
CA LEU A 27 9.69 -16.72 -0.27
C LEU A 27 9.31 -16.78 1.22
N LYS A 28 9.91 -17.69 1.99
CA LYS A 28 9.65 -17.85 3.44
C LYS A 28 10.38 -16.85 4.33
N ASP A 29 11.30 -16.05 3.78
CA ASP A 29 12.05 -15.04 4.54
C ASP A 29 11.21 -13.77 4.78
N ILE A 30 9.98 -13.71 4.26
CA ILE A 30 9.05 -12.62 4.53
C ILE A 30 8.52 -12.70 5.96
N THR A 31 8.31 -11.53 6.58
CA THR A 31 7.76 -11.48 7.93
C THR A 31 6.25 -11.73 7.96
N ARG A 32 5.73 -12.26 9.07
CA ARG A 32 4.29 -12.41 9.30
C ARG A 32 3.53 -11.09 9.14
N ARG A 33 4.09 -10.00 9.67
CA ARG A 33 3.53 -8.65 9.55
C ARG A 33 3.40 -8.20 8.09
N ALA A 34 4.40 -8.49 7.25
CA ALA A 34 4.35 -8.15 5.83
C ALA A 34 3.21 -8.88 5.11
N ILE A 35 3.02 -10.17 5.39
CA ILE A 35 1.90 -10.96 4.84
C ILE A 35 0.55 -10.35 5.27
N GLU A 36 0.40 -10.04 6.56
CA GLU A 36 -0.82 -9.42 7.12
C GLU A 36 -1.13 -8.08 6.45
N VAL A 37 -0.13 -7.21 6.32
CA VAL A 37 -0.27 -5.89 5.68
C VAL A 37 -0.66 -6.04 4.21
N LEU A 38 0.04 -6.89 3.45
CA LEU A 38 -0.29 -7.14 2.03
C LEU A 38 -1.70 -7.74 1.86
N GLY A 39 -2.19 -8.49 2.85
CA GLY A 39 -3.55 -9.02 2.89
C GLY A 39 -4.61 -7.98 3.28
N SER A 40 -4.27 -6.96 4.08
CA SER A 40 -5.22 -5.98 4.59
C SER A 40 -5.40 -4.75 3.71
N VAL A 41 -4.37 -4.35 2.95
CA VAL A 41 -4.43 -3.14 2.11
C VAL A 41 -5.40 -3.29 0.95
N ASP A 42 -5.92 -2.16 0.45
CA ASP A 42 -6.81 -2.14 -0.72
C ASP A 42 -6.06 -2.50 -2.00
N GLU A 43 -4.81 -2.02 -2.14
CA GLU A 43 -4.00 -2.22 -3.33
C GLU A 43 -2.50 -2.32 -3.00
N ILE A 44 -1.77 -2.97 -3.91
CA ILE A 44 -0.32 -3.20 -3.80
C ILE A 44 0.36 -2.56 -4.99
N ILE A 45 1.40 -1.79 -4.72
CA ILE A 45 2.24 -1.14 -5.72
C ILE A 45 3.60 -1.83 -5.71
N ALA A 46 4.09 -2.22 -6.87
CA ALA A 46 5.39 -2.85 -7.01
C ALA A 46 6.15 -2.31 -8.23
N GLU A 47 7.48 -2.23 -8.10
CA GLU A 47 8.37 -1.95 -9.24
C GLU A 47 8.27 -3.09 -10.26
N ASP A 48 8.62 -4.32 -9.84
CA ASP A 48 8.47 -5.53 -10.64
C ASP A 48 7.23 -6.32 -10.20
N THR A 49 6.18 -6.25 -11.01
CA THR A 49 4.93 -6.97 -10.77
C THR A 49 5.03 -8.46 -11.04
N ARG A 50 6.06 -8.95 -11.76
CA ARG A 50 6.24 -10.38 -12.04
C ARG A 50 6.70 -11.10 -10.77
N HIS A 51 7.72 -10.56 -10.11
CA HIS A 51 8.20 -11.11 -8.83
C HIS A 51 7.15 -10.97 -7.73
N SER A 52 6.51 -9.80 -7.65
CA SER A 52 5.46 -9.56 -6.65
C SER A 52 4.27 -10.49 -6.86
N LYS A 53 3.87 -10.78 -8.10
CA LYS A 53 2.80 -11.73 -8.40
C LYS A 53 3.11 -13.15 -7.90
N ILE A 54 4.35 -13.63 -8.05
CA ILE A 54 4.76 -14.96 -7.54
C ILE A 54 4.64 -15.00 -6.01
N LEU A 55 5.14 -13.97 -5.33
CA LEU A 55 5.06 -13.85 -3.87
C LEU A 55 3.60 -13.85 -3.38
N LEU A 56 2.74 -13.03 -4.01
CA LEU A 56 1.32 -12.93 -3.64
C LEU A 56 0.57 -14.23 -3.90
N GLN A 57 0.87 -14.92 -5.01
CA GLN A 57 0.28 -16.23 -5.31
C GLN A 57 0.70 -17.29 -4.28
N TYR A 58 1.98 -17.32 -3.88
CA TYR A 58 2.48 -18.26 -2.87
C TYR A 58 1.74 -18.13 -1.53
N TYR A 59 1.41 -16.90 -1.12
CA TYR A 59 0.65 -16.61 0.09
C TYR A 59 -0.86 -16.49 -0.11
N ASN A 60 -1.36 -16.82 -1.31
CA ASN A 60 -2.78 -16.73 -1.68
C ASN A 60 -3.41 -15.34 -1.44
N ILE A 61 -2.62 -14.28 -1.61
CA ILE A 61 -3.06 -12.88 -1.47
C ILE A 61 -3.62 -12.40 -2.82
N LYS A 62 -4.90 -12.03 -2.82
CA LYS A 62 -5.61 -11.54 -4.01
C LYS A 62 -5.91 -10.06 -3.84
N LYS A 63 -4.98 -9.20 -4.28
CA LYS A 63 -5.12 -7.75 -4.28
C LYS A 63 -4.77 -7.16 -5.65
N PRO A 64 -5.36 -6.01 -6.04
CA PRO A 64 -4.93 -5.28 -7.21
C PRO A 64 -3.44 -4.96 -7.12
N LEU A 65 -2.69 -5.32 -8.17
CA LEU A 65 -1.25 -5.12 -8.25
C LEU A 65 -0.95 -4.10 -9.35
N ILE A 66 -0.42 -2.95 -8.95
CA ILE A 66 -0.07 -1.84 -9.84
C ILE A 66 1.43 -1.80 -10.05
N SER A 67 1.86 -1.67 -11.30
CA SER A 67 3.27 -1.46 -11.62
C SER A 67 3.66 0.01 -11.48
N LEU A 68 4.74 0.29 -10.77
CA LEU A 68 5.36 1.62 -10.70
C LEU A 68 6.70 1.56 -11.44
N HIS A 69 6.71 1.91 -12.72
CA HIS A 69 7.93 1.99 -13.52
C HIS A 69 8.35 3.46 -13.69
N VAL A 70 9.67 3.70 -13.70
CA VAL A 70 10.33 5.02 -13.75
C VAL A 70 9.79 5.94 -14.86
N CYS A 71 9.41 5.39 -16.02
CA CYS A 71 8.86 6.21 -17.13
C CYS A 71 7.44 6.76 -16.84
N ASN A 72 6.71 6.17 -15.89
CA ASN A 72 5.34 6.52 -15.50
C ASN A 72 5.24 7.11 -14.08
N GLU A 73 6.37 7.27 -13.38
CA GLU A 73 6.41 7.63 -11.97
C GLU A 73 5.76 9.00 -11.72
N ARG A 74 6.11 10.03 -12.50
CA ARG A 74 5.58 11.38 -12.31
C ARG A 74 4.05 11.49 -12.56
N GLN A 75 3.50 10.70 -13.48
CA GLN A 75 2.04 10.67 -13.71
C GLN A 75 1.30 9.81 -12.68
N LYS A 76 1.86 8.68 -12.28
CA LYS A 76 1.22 7.77 -11.31
C LYS A 76 1.27 8.29 -9.89
N THR A 77 2.33 8.99 -9.49
CA THR A 77 2.43 9.57 -8.15
C THR A 77 1.26 10.51 -7.85
N THR A 78 0.91 11.42 -8.77
CA THR A 78 -0.24 12.31 -8.56
C THR A 78 -1.55 11.54 -8.42
N SER A 79 -1.77 10.52 -9.26
CA SER A 79 -2.97 9.67 -9.15
C SER A 79 -3.01 8.85 -7.87
N LEU A 80 -1.87 8.45 -7.32
CA LEU A 80 -1.76 7.70 -6.06
C LEU A 80 -2.00 8.61 -4.86
N MET A 81 -1.50 9.85 -4.89
CA MET A 81 -1.72 10.84 -3.83
C MET A 81 -3.19 11.20 -3.68
N ASN A 82 -3.95 11.26 -4.78
CA ASN A 82 -5.40 11.49 -4.71
C ASN A 82 -6.20 10.33 -4.09
N ARG A 83 -5.57 9.18 -3.84
CA ARG A 83 -6.19 7.98 -3.29
C ARG A 83 -5.86 7.76 -1.80
N LEU A 84 -4.95 8.57 -1.26
CA LEU A 84 -4.60 8.65 0.16
C LEU A 84 -5.33 9.84 0.79
#